data_AF-A0A1V6HBC9-F1
#
_entry.id   AF-A0A1V6HBC9-F1
#
_cell.length_a   1.000
_cell.length_b   1.000
_cell.length_c   1.000
_cell.angle_alpha   90.00
_cell.angle_beta   90.00
_cell.angle_gamma   90.00
#
_symmetry.space_group_name_H-M   'P 1'
#
loop_
_entity.id
_entity.type
_entity.pdbx_description
1 polymer ?
#
loop_
_entity_poly.entity_id
_entity_poly.type
_entity_poly.pdbx_seq_one_letter_code
_entity_poly.pdbx_strand_id
1 'polypeptide(L)'
;MGGLYSQSYSRSVLSTTFGACEGAPRPEYLYAVPNYGGTFGGSSGSPLLTQEGRIVGQLRGACGPNPEDGCDYRNADVDGAFAVAFPHLRPYLDPGPPTPCVRGDATACLLGGRFEVKVAWRTDTGTGTGKVMSFGGARAESNESVFWYFFNPENFEMGVKVLDACVPALGNRFWVFVSGLTNQGFTVTVRDSATGAVRTYSNPLGFYPQTVGDTNAFPCP
;
A
#
# COMPACT_ATOMS: atom_id res chain seq x y z
N MET A 1 38.41 18.46 1.84
CA MET A 1 38.47 17.34 2.78
C MET A 1 37.07 17.14 3.31
N GLY A 2 36.47 15.96 3.13
CA GLY A 2 35.13 15.66 3.66
C GLY A 2 35.25 15.27 5.14
N GLY A 3 34.54 15.97 6.01
CA GLY A 3 34.46 15.63 7.43
C GLY A 3 33.64 14.35 7.64
N LEU A 4 34.05 13.54 8.61
CA LEU A 4 33.19 12.50 9.16
C LEU A 4 32.30 13.16 10.22
N TYR A 5 30.99 13.10 10.04
CA TYR A 5 30.01 13.66 10.97
C TYR A 5 29.25 12.52 11.65
N SER A 6 29.17 12.53 12.98
CA SER A 6 28.31 11.63 13.73
C SER A 6 26.86 12.12 13.68
N GLN A 7 25.91 11.18 13.60
CA GLN A 7 24.51 11.51 13.84
C GLN A 7 24.38 12.17 15.22
N SER A 8 23.74 13.34 15.26
CA SER A 8 23.58 14.14 16.47
C SER A 8 22.10 14.30 16.78
N TYR A 9 21.75 14.27 18.06
CA TYR A 9 20.39 14.51 18.52
C TYR A 9 20.06 16.01 18.43
N SER A 10 18.93 16.34 17.80
CA SER A 10 18.31 17.66 17.83
C SER A 10 16.95 17.60 18.52
N ARG A 11 16.49 18.76 19.01
CA ARG A 11 15.15 18.95 19.55
C ARG A 11 14.55 20.23 18.98
N SER A 12 13.30 20.14 18.57
CA SER A 12 12.55 21.24 17.99
C SER A 12 11.18 21.35 18.66
N VAL A 13 10.58 22.53 18.62
CA VAL A 13 9.23 22.78 19.13
C VAL A 13 8.29 22.96 17.95
N LEU A 14 7.19 22.21 17.93
CA LEU A 14 6.16 22.35 16.90
C LEU A 14 5.66 23.79 16.85
N SER A 15 5.67 24.38 15.66
CA SER A 15 5.17 25.71 15.38
C SER A 15 3.89 25.62 14.56
N THR A 16 2.83 26.24 15.07
CA THR A 16 1.56 26.42 14.36
C THR A 16 1.48 27.76 13.63
N THR A 17 2.42 28.67 13.90
CA THR A 17 2.45 30.04 13.36
C THR A 17 3.49 30.23 12.26
N PHE A 18 4.46 29.33 12.11
CA PHE A 18 5.40 29.35 10.99
C PHE A 18 4.64 29.12 9.68
N GLY A 19 4.82 30.03 8.72
CA GLY A 19 4.16 30.00 7.42
C GLY A 19 4.56 28.75 6.62
N ALA A 20 3.59 28.13 5.95
CA ALA A 20 3.88 26.99 5.10
C ALA A 20 4.81 27.40 3.95
N CYS A 21 5.83 26.58 3.72
CA CYS A 21 6.79 26.76 2.64
C CYS A 21 6.24 26.21 1.33
N GLU A 22 6.72 26.75 0.21
CA GLU A 22 6.31 26.30 -1.12
C GLU A 22 6.55 24.80 -1.29
N GLY A 23 5.54 24.07 -1.81
CA GLY A 23 5.60 22.61 -1.96
C GLY A 23 5.56 21.81 -0.65
N ALA A 24 5.26 22.46 0.49
CA ALA A 24 5.07 21.81 1.79
C ALA A 24 3.83 22.35 2.53
N PRO A 25 2.62 22.23 1.96
CA PRO A 25 1.41 22.73 2.60
C PRO A 25 1.06 22.00 3.91
N ARG A 26 0.25 22.64 4.75
CA ARG A 26 -0.45 21.98 5.85
C ARG A 26 -1.78 21.42 5.32
N PRO A 27 -2.26 20.27 5.81
CA PRO A 27 -1.77 19.49 6.96
C PRO A 27 -0.71 18.43 6.63
N GLU A 28 -0.26 18.32 5.38
CA GLU A 28 0.68 17.30 4.92
C GLU A 28 2.03 17.38 5.63
N TYR A 29 2.45 18.59 6.01
CA TYR A 29 3.70 18.86 6.69
C TYR A 29 3.52 19.51 8.06
N LEU A 30 4.34 19.05 9.02
CA LEU A 30 4.57 19.68 10.31
C LEU A 30 5.75 20.64 10.19
N TYR A 31 5.71 21.69 11.01
CA TYR A 31 6.76 22.68 11.09
C TYR A 31 7.23 22.77 12.53
N ALA A 32 8.53 22.68 12.76
CA ALA A 32 9.09 22.83 14.10
C ALA A 32 10.30 23.77 14.07
N VAL A 33 10.44 24.62 15.09
CA VAL A 33 11.61 25.50 15.21
C VAL A 33 12.61 24.81 16.14
N PRO A 34 13.88 24.64 15.74
CA PRO A 34 14.91 24.07 16.60
C PRO A 34 15.01 24.81 17.94
N ASN A 35 15.31 24.10 19.02
CA ASN A 35 15.64 24.71 20.32
C ASN A 35 16.86 24.08 21.00
N TYR A 36 17.38 22.99 20.43
CA TYR A 36 18.62 22.35 20.84
C TYR A 36 19.18 21.55 19.67
N GLY A 37 20.48 21.67 19.42
CA GLY A 37 21.10 21.09 18.23
C GLY A 37 20.55 21.73 16.95
N GLY A 38 20.80 21.08 15.81
CA GLY A 38 20.36 21.57 14.52
C GLY A 38 20.15 20.43 13.53
N THR A 39 19.34 20.69 12.51
CA THR A 39 19.05 19.76 11.44
C THR A 39 19.91 20.10 10.23
N PHE A 40 20.76 19.17 9.79
CA PHE A 40 21.69 19.40 8.69
C PHE A 40 21.46 18.45 7.52
N GLY A 41 22.03 18.78 6.37
CA GLY A 41 22.05 17.92 5.19
C GLY A 41 22.45 16.48 5.54
N GLY A 42 21.69 15.51 5.04
CA GLY A 42 21.83 14.09 5.38
C GLY A 42 20.92 13.59 6.52
N SER A 43 20.19 14.49 7.20
CA SER A 43 19.23 14.09 8.24
C SER A 43 17.88 13.61 7.69
N SER A 44 17.56 13.92 6.42
CA SER A 44 16.30 13.57 5.77
C SER A 44 15.99 12.07 5.87
N GLY A 45 14.73 11.76 6.13
CA GLY A 45 14.23 10.40 6.32
C GLY A 45 14.24 9.92 7.78
N SER A 46 14.85 10.67 8.70
CA SER A 46 14.82 10.35 10.13
C SER A 46 13.40 10.41 10.70
N PRO A 47 13.05 9.54 11.67
CA PRO A 47 11.75 9.60 12.33
C PRO A 47 11.69 10.79 13.29
N LEU A 48 10.59 11.54 13.23
CA LEU A 48 10.27 12.54 14.24
C LEU A 48 9.56 11.85 15.41
N LEU A 49 10.12 11.97 16.61
CA LEU A 49 9.67 11.29 17.82
C LEU A 49 9.15 12.30 18.85
N THR A 50 8.06 11.96 19.55
CA THR A 50 7.68 12.66 20.79
C THR A 50 8.65 12.29 21.92
N GLN A 51 8.55 13.00 23.05
CA GLN A 51 9.34 12.68 24.24
C GLN A 51 9.05 11.27 24.79
N GLU A 52 7.84 10.75 24.55
CA GLU A 52 7.44 9.37 24.88
C GLU A 52 7.88 8.34 23.82
N GLY A 53 8.64 8.76 22.79
CA GLY A 53 9.15 7.87 21.74
C GLY A 53 8.12 7.50 20.67
N ARG A 54 7.01 8.25 20.53
CA ARG A 54 6.01 8.00 19.48
C ARG A 54 6.43 8.66 18.17
N ILE A 55 6.36 7.93 17.06
CA ILE A 55 6.59 8.49 15.72
C ILE A 55 5.42 9.40 15.34
N VAL A 56 5.72 10.65 15.01
CA VAL A 56 4.73 11.67 14.62
C VAL A 56 4.99 12.26 13.23
N GLY A 57 6.11 11.93 12.62
CA GLY A 57 6.43 12.32 11.27
C GLY A 57 7.74 11.75 10.78
N GLN A 58 8.13 12.18 9.58
CA GLN A 58 9.43 11.88 8.99
C GLN A 58 10.06 13.18 8.50
N LEU A 59 11.29 13.44 8.91
CA LEU A 59 12.00 14.65 8.51
C LEU A 59 12.19 14.69 7.00
N ARG A 60 11.66 15.73 6.35
CA ARG A 60 11.91 15.99 4.93
C ARG A 60 13.13 16.89 4.76
N GLY A 61 13.22 17.96 5.54
CA GLY A 61 14.30 18.94 5.48
C GLY A 61 13.98 20.18 6.31
N ALA A 62 14.50 21.34 5.91
CA ALA A 62 14.23 22.62 6.55
C ALA A 62 13.82 23.68 5.52
N CYS A 63 13.15 24.74 5.97
CA CYS A 63 12.91 25.93 5.16
C CYS A 63 12.95 27.21 6.01
N GLY A 64 13.23 28.34 5.38
CA GLY A 64 13.48 29.61 6.05
C GLY A 64 14.51 30.44 5.30
N PRO A 65 15.05 31.50 5.92
CA PRO A 65 15.99 32.41 5.25
C PRO A 65 17.35 31.78 4.96
N ASN A 66 17.77 30.73 5.67
CA ASN A 66 19.04 30.04 5.42
C ASN A 66 18.98 28.54 5.71
N PRO A 67 18.22 27.73 4.94
CA PRO A 67 17.88 26.35 5.28
C PRO A 67 19.06 25.38 5.44
N GLU A 68 20.23 25.71 4.89
CA GLU A 68 21.45 24.90 4.99
C GLU A 68 22.17 25.06 6.35
N ASP A 69 21.89 26.16 7.06
CA ASP A 69 22.36 26.38 8.42
C ASP A 69 21.36 25.81 9.42
N GLY A 70 21.63 24.56 9.85
CA GLY A 70 20.81 23.86 10.83
C GLY A 70 20.73 24.55 12.21
N CYS A 71 21.57 25.55 12.46
CA CYS A 71 21.56 26.35 13.69
C CYS A 71 20.83 27.70 13.53
N ASP A 72 20.31 28.03 12.34
CA ASP A 72 19.52 29.26 12.15
C ASP A 72 18.08 29.04 12.62
N TYR A 73 17.78 29.55 13.82
CA TYR A 73 16.46 29.48 14.47
C TYR A 73 15.35 30.24 13.74
N ARG A 74 15.66 30.96 12.65
CA ARG A 74 14.66 31.53 11.75
C ARG A 74 14.15 30.51 10.73
N ASN A 75 14.83 29.37 10.60
CA ASN A 75 14.34 28.22 9.85
C ASN A 75 13.36 27.40 10.69
N ALA A 76 12.52 26.67 10.00
CA ALA A 76 11.76 25.57 10.57
C ALA A 76 12.20 24.26 9.91
N ASP A 77 12.29 23.21 10.72
CA ASP A 77 12.24 21.83 10.26
C ASP A 77 10.87 21.58 9.61
N VAL A 78 10.89 20.86 8.50
CA VAL A 78 9.72 20.46 7.72
C VAL A 78 9.64 18.95 7.72
N ASP A 79 8.58 18.42 8.33
CA ASP A 79 8.40 16.98 8.52
C ASP A 79 7.11 16.52 7.85
N GLY A 80 7.12 15.38 7.16
CA GLY A 80 5.87 14.75 6.72
C GLY A 80 5.03 14.35 7.93
N ALA A 81 3.75 14.71 7.95
CA ALA A 81 2.87 14.44 9.09
C ALA A 81 2.42 12.97 9.10
N PHE A 82 2.76 12.23 10.17
CA PHE A 82 2.35 10.83 10.29
C PHE A 82 0.83 10.68 10.29
N ALA A 83 0.08 11.64 10.84
CA ALA A 83 -1.38 11.62 10.82
C ALA A 83 -1.97 11.59 9.39
N VAL A 84 -1.30 12.20 8.42
CA VAL A 84 -1.70 12.20 7.01
C VAL A 84 -1.30 10.90 6.31
N ALA A 85 -0.12 10.37 6.64
CA ALA A 85 0.34 9.09 6.08
C ALA A 85 -0.35 7.87 6.71
N PHE A 86 -0.84 7.99 7.95
CA PHE A 86 -1.32 6.87 8.75
C PHE A 86 -2.43 6.05 8.07
N PRO A 87 -3.46 6.62 7.41
CA PRO A 87 -4.46 5.81 6.70
C PRO A 87 -3.86 4.86 5.64
N HIS A 88 -2.76 5.26 5.01
CA HIS A 88 -2.05 4.45 4.01
C HIS A 88 -1.09 3.45 4.65
N LEU A 89 -0.55 3.75 5.83
CA LEU A 89 0.40 2.91 6.56
C LEU A 89 -0.27 1.95 7.54
N ARG A 90 -1.49 2.25 8.00
CA ARG A 90 -2.25 1.49 8.99
C ARG A 90 -2.31 -0.01 8.66
N PRO A 91 -2.54 -0.46 7.40
CA PRO A 91 -2.55 -1.88 7.09
C PRO A 91 -1.25 -2.62 7.43
N TYR A 92 -0.13 -1.91 7.53
CA TYR A 92 1.17 -2.47 7.87
C TYR A 92 1.52 -2.33 9.36
N LEU A 93 1.01 -1.28 10.03
CA LEU A 93 1.38 -0.93 11.40
C LEU A 93 0.38 -1.44 12.45
N ASP A 94 -0.90 -1.47 12.10
CA ASP A 94 -2.00 -1.94 12.94
C ASP A 94 -3.00 -2.70 12.05
N PRO A 95 -2.59 -3.86 11.52
CA PRO A 95 -3.51 -4.73 10.84
C PRO A 95 -4.58 -5.15 11.85
N GLY A 96 -5.85 -4.86 11.56
CA GLY A 96 -6.96 -5.34 12.40
C GLY A 96 -6.89 -6.87 12.56
N PRO A 97 -7.64 -7.46 13.50
CA PRO A 97 -7.60 -8.90 13.73
C PRO A 97 -7.82 -9.66 12.42
N PRO A 98 -7.08 -10.77 12.18
CA PRO A 98 -7.23 -11.55 10.96
C PRO A 98 -8.69 -11.91 10.74
N THR A 99 -9.23 -11.52 9.59
CA THR A 99 -10.61 -11.87 9.22
C THR A 99 -10.54 -13.07 8.30
N PRO A 100 -11.01 -14.27 8.74
CA PRO A 100 -10.86 -15.48 7.94
C PRO A 100 -11.56 -15.34 6.59
N CYS A 101 -10.94 -15.86 5.53
CA CYS A 101 -11.60 -15.98 4.23
C CYS A 101 -12.65 -17.09 4.29
N VAL A 102 -13.89 -16.77 3.91
CA VAL A 102 -14.98 -17.74 3.81
C VAL A 102 -15.34 -17.90 2.33
N ARG A 103 -15.24 -19.14 1.82
CA ARG A 103 -15.59 -19.45 0.42
C ARG A 103 -17.08 -19.20 0.19
N GLY A 104 -17.39 -18.68 -0.99
CA GLY A 104 -18.76 -18.48 -1.46
C GLY A 104 -18.79 -18.37 -2.98
N ASP A 105 -19.97 -18.23 -3.56
CA ASP A 105 -20.12 -18.18 -5.03
C ASP A 105 -19.34 -17.03 -5.66
N ALA A 106 -19.21 -15.90 -4.96
CA ALA A 106 -18.46 -14.73 -5.39
C ALA A 106 -17.13 -14.54 -4.62
N THR A 107 -16.62 -15.56 -3.94
CA THR A 107 -15.41 -15.44 -3.10
C THR A 107 -14.57 -16.72 -3.16
N ALA A 108 -13.32 -16.57 -3.58
CA ALA A 108 -12.32 -17.63 -3.57
C ALA A 108 -11.32 -17.42 -2.43
N CYS A 109 -10.87 -18.52 -1.82
CA CYS A 109 -9.96 -18.51 -0.68
C CYS A 109 -8.73 -19.35 -1.00
N LEU A 110 -7.66 -18.67 -1.41
CA LEU A 110 -6.40 -19.26 -1.88
C LEU A 110 -5.36 -19.33 -0.76
N LEU A 111 -4.35 -20.17 -0.95
CA LEU A 111 -3.23 -20.47 -0.06
C LEU A 111 -3.69 -20.75 1.37
N GLY A 112 -4.46 -21.82 1.53
CA GLY A 112 -5.02 -22.22 2.83
C GLY A 112 -6.08 -21.25 3.37
N GLY A 113 -6.64 -20.38 2.52
CA GLY A 113 -7.60 -19.35 2.91
C GLY A 113 -6.96 -18.04 3.35
N ARG A 114 -5.65 -17.88 3.17
CA ARG A 114 -4.97 -16.61 3.44
C ARG A 114 -5.45 -15.50 2.50
N PHE A 115 -5.60 -15.79 1.21
CA PHE A 115 -5.96 -14.76 0.23
C PHE A 115 -7.40 -14.87 -0.22
N GLU A 116 -8.19 -13.86 0.14
CA GLU A 116 -9.54 -13.68 -0.37
C GLU A 116 -9.50 -12.98 -1.73
N VAL A 117 -10.10 -13.60 -2.75
CA VAL A 117 -10.19 -13.04 -4.09
C VAL A 117 -11.66 -12.81 -4.44
N LYS A 118 -11.98 -11.58 -4.88
CA LYS A 118 -13.30 -11.15 -5.34
C LYS A 118 -13.17 -10.41 -6.67
N VAL A 119 -14.19 -10.53 -7.51
CA VAL A 119 -14.22 -9.86 -8.82
C VAL A 119 -15.53 -9.08 -8.96
N ALA A 120 -15.43 -7.83 -9.39
CA ALA A 120 -16.55 -7.04 -9.88
C ALA A 120 -16.40 -6.84 -11.39
N TRP A 121 -17.49 -6.93 -12.14
CA TRP A 121 -17.51 -6.69 -13.59
C TRP A 121 -18.44 -5.54 -13.94
N ARG A 122 -18.20 -4.94 -15.11
CA ARG A 122 -19.05 -3.92 -15.74
C ARG A 122 -19.15 -4.14 -17.24
N THR A 123 -20.32 -3.85 -17.79
CA THR A 123 -20.61 -3.75 -19.22
C THR A 123 -21.00 -2.31 -19.56
N ASP A 124 -21.38 -2.04 -20.81
CA ASP A 124 -21.93 -0.73 -21.19
C ASP A 124 -23.29 -0.43 -20.52
N THR A 125 -24.00 -1.47 -20.07
CA THR A 125 -25.40 -1.37 -19.60
C THR A 125 -25.60 -1.88 -18.18
N GLY A 126 -24.58 -2.44 -17.52
CA GLY A 126 -24.74 -3.08 -16.22
C GLY A 126 -23.46 -3.31 -15.46
N THR A 127 -23.61 -3.70 -14.20
CA THR A 127 -22.52 -4.07 -13.29
C THR A 127 -22.93 -5.28 -12.46
N GLY A 128 -21.95 -5.99 -11.91
CA GLY A 128 -22.21 -7.11 -11.01
C GLY A 128 -20.95 -7.72 -10.43
N THR A 129 -21.13 -8.83 -9.73
CA THR A 129 -20.03 -9.60 -9.13
C THR A 129 -19.73 -10.81 -10.01
N GLY A 130 -18.45 -11.06 -10.27
CA GLY A 130 -17.99 -12.32 -10.83
C GLY A 130 -18.30 -13.47 -9.87
N LYS A 131 -18.53 -14.64 -10.43
CA LYS A 131 -18.77 -15.87 -9.68
C LYS A 131 -17.74 -16.93 -10.04
N VAL A 132 -17.34 -17.74 -9.06
CA VAL A 132 -16.38 -18.83 -9.25
C VAL A 132 -17.02 -19.89 -10.14
N MET A 133 -16.31 -20.27 -11.20
CA MET A 133 -16.78 -21.30 -12.12
C MET A 133 -16.87 -22.67 -11.44
N SER A 134 -17.60 -23.58 -12.06
CA SER A 134 -17.66 -25.00 -11.69
C SER A 134 -17.38 -25.84 -12.92
N PHE A 135 -16.49 -26.83 -12.80
CA PHE A 135 -16.22 -27.83 -13.82
C PHE A 135 -16.55 -29.21 -13.24
N GLY A 136 -17.50 -29.93 -13.85
CA GLY A 136 -17.92 -31.25 -13.38
C GLY A 136 -18.52 -31.25 -11.95
N GLY A 137 -19.13 -30.13 -11.52
CA GLY A 137 -19.71 -29.98 -10.18
C GLY A 137 -18.71 -29.59 -9.09
N ALA A 138 -17.42 -29.51 -9.42
CA ALA A 138 -16.39 -28.99 -8.52
C ALA A 138 -16.08 -27.53 -8.85
N ARG A 139 -15.86 -26.70 -7.82
CA ARG A 139 -15.40 -25.32 -8.02
C ARG A 139 -14.10 -25.32 -8.80
N ALA A 140 -13.99 -24.43 -9.78
CA ALA A 140 -12.80 -24.16 -10.57
C ALA A 140 -11.78 -23.33 -9.77
N GLU A 141 -11.42 -23.83 -8.60
CA GLU A 141 -10.58 -23.20 -7.59
C GLU A 141 -9.61 -24.26 -7.05
N SER A 142 -8.31 -23.97 -7.11
CA SER A 142 -7.25 -24.74 -6.45
C SER A 142 -6.73 -23.98 -5.24
N ASN A 143 -5.68 -24.47 -4.60
CA ASN A 143 -5.01 -23.69 -3.55
C ASN A 143 -4.37 -22.41 -4.09
N GLU A 144 -4.05 -22.31 -5.38
CA GLU A 144 -3.30 -21.18 -5.93
C GLU A 144 -4.08 -20.40 -6.99
N SER A 145 -5.13 -20.96 -7.56
CA SER A 145 -5.79 -20.40 -8.74
C SER A 145 -7.30 -20.46 -8.62
N VAL A 146 -7.99 -19.50 -9.26
CA VAL A 146 -9.44 -19.52 -9.42
C VAL A 146 -9.85 -18.96 -10.77
N PHE A 147 -10.90 -19.54 -11.36
CA PHE A 147 -11.52 -19.10 -12.61
C PHE A 147 -12.93 -18.56 -12.38
N TRP A 148 -13.28 -17.50 -13.11
CA TRP A 148 -14.51 -16.73 -12.91
C TRP A 148 -15.34 -16.65 -14.19
N TYR A 149 -16.66 -16.62 -13.99
CA TYR A 149 -17.64 -16.22 -14.98
C TYR A 149 -18.38 -14.96 -14.50
N PHE A 150 -18.97 -14.21 -15.43
CA PHE A 150 -19.71 -12.97 -15.13
C PHE A 150 -21.23 -13.17 -15.23
N PHE A 151 -21.70 -13.74 -16.34
CA PHE A 151 -23.13 -13.88 -16.63
C PHE A 151 -23.57 -15.34 -16.75
N ASN A 152 -22.91 -16.08 -17.63
CA ASN A 152 -23.20 -17.48 -17.92
C ASN A 152 -22.18 -18.37 -17.18
N PRO A 153 -22.61 -19.31 -16.32
CA PRO A 153 -21.69 -20.22 -15.60
C PRO A 153 -20.81 -21.09 -16.50
N GLU A 154 -21.18 -21.27 -17.78
CA GLU A 154 -20.39 -22.02 -18.76
C GLU A 154 -19.36 -21.15 -19.51
N ASN A 155 -19.43 -19.82 -19.40
CA ASN A 155 -18.53 -18.91 -20.11
C ASN A 155 -17.35 -18.50 -19.22
N PHE A 156 -16.14 -18.94 -19.59
CA PHE A 156 -14.93 -18.51 -18.90
C PHE A 156 -14.56 -17.07 -19.27
N GLU A 157 -14.47 -16.20 -18.27
CA GLU A 157 -14.16 -14.78 -18.47
C GLU A 157 -12.72 -14.45 -18.07
N MET A 158 -12.29 -14.87 -16.87
CA MET A 158 -10.99 -14.48 -16.33
C MET A 158 -10.49 -15.39 -15.19
N GLY A 159 -9.18 -15.47 -15.00
CA GLY A 159 -8.52 -16.24 -13.94
C GLY A 159 -7.59 -15.41 -13.06
N VAL A 160 -7.51 -15.76 -11.78
CA VAL A 160 -6.54 -15.20 -10.82
C VAL A 160 -5.66 -16.32 -10.29
N LYS A 161 -4.36 -16.06 -10.19
CA LYS A 161 -3.41 -16.93 -9.47
C LYS A 161 -2.72 -16.14 -8.37
N VAL A 162 -2.58 -16.75 -7.18
CA VAL A 162 -1.76 -16.24 -6.08
C VAL A 162 -0.72 -17.30 -5.74
N LEU A 163 0.56 -16.92 -5.80
CA LEU A 163 1.69 -17.81 -5.50
C LEU A 163 2.38 -17.39 -4.21
N ASP A 164 2.73 -18.39 -3.41
CA ASP A 164 3.66 -18.25 -2.30
C ASP A 164 5.10 -18.33 -2.84
N ALA A 165 5.73 -17.16 -2.99
CA ALA A 165 7.13 -17.04 -3.36
C ALA A 165 7.95 -16.48 -2.18
N CYS A 166 7.60 -16.90 -0.95
CA CYS A 166 8.31 -16.56 0.29
C CYS A 166 9.64 -17.31 0.44
N VAL A 167 10.51 -17.14 -0.55
CA VAL A 167 11.90 -17.61 -0.52
C VAL A 167 12.82 -16.47 -0.98
N PRO A 168 14.04 -16.34 -0.40
CA PRO A 168 14.94 -15.23 -0.72
C PRO A 168 15.29 -15.12 -2.20
N ALA A 169 15.44 -16.25 -2.89
CA ALA A 169 15.74 -16.31 -4.33
C ALA A 169 14.62 -15.69 -5.21
N LEU A 170 13.41 -15.55 -4.68
CA LEU A 170 12.24 -14.99 -5.35
C LEU A 170 11.78 -13.65 -4.74
N GLY A 171 12.62 -13.05 -3.88
CA GLY A 171 12.38 -11.72 -3.32
C GLY A 171 11.46 -11.67 -2.09
N ASN A 172 11.10 -12.81 -1.51
CA ASN A 172 10.24 -12.92 -0.32
C ASN A 172 8.90 -12.17 -0.49
N ARG A 173 8.11 -12.58 -1.49
CA ARG A 173 6.81 -11.99 -1.80
C ARG A 173 5.75 -13.04 -2.08
N PHE A 174 4.49 -12.66 -1.90
CA PHE A 174 3.39 -13.32 -2.60
C PHE A 174 3.21 -12.65 -3.95
N TRP A 175 3.02 -13.45 -4.99
CA TRP A 175 2.80 -12.97 -6.35
C TRP A 175 1.34 -13.10 -6.74
N VAL A 176 0.81 -12.14 -7.49
CA VAL A 176 -0.55 -12.19 -8.03
C VAL A 176 -0.51 -12.08 -9.55
N PHE A 177 -1.21 -12.99 -10.22
CA PHE A 177 -1.39 -12.96 -11.66
C PHE A 177 -2.88 -12.85 -12.00
N VAL A 178 -3.20 -11.99 -12.96
CA VAL A 178 -4.57 -11.77 -13.44
C VAL A 178 -4.56 -11.77 -14.96
N SER A 179 -5.46 -12.56 -15.57
CA SER A 179 -5.64 -12.57 -17.03
C SER A 179 -7.07 -13.01 -17.37
N GLY A 180 -7.50 -12.82 -18.61
CA GLY A 180 -8.83 -13.20 -19.04
C GLY A 180 -9.03 -13.15 -20.55
N LEU A 181 -10.21 -13.57 -20.99
CA LEU A 181 -10.60 -13.69 -22.40
C LEU A 181 -11.80 -12.79 -22.75
N THR A 182 -12.03 -11.76 -21.93
CA THR A 182 -13.22 -10.91 -21.99
C THR A 182 -12.88 -9.47 -22.29
N ASN A 183 -13.70 -8.80 -23.09
CA ASN A 183 -13.62 -7.35 -23.27
C ASN A 183 -14.49 -6.58 -22.26
N GLN A 184 -15.14 -7.28 -21.33
CA GLN A 184 -15.88 -6.62 -20.24
C GLN A 184 -14.90 -5.97 -19.26
N GLY A 185 -15.32 -4.85 -18.68
CA GLY A 185 -14.53 -4.20 -17.65
C GLY A 185 -14.59 -5.02 -16.36
N PHE A 186 -13.48 -5.16 -15.64
CA PHE A 186 -13.50 -5.82 -14.34
C PHE A 186 -12.50 -5.22 -13.35
N THR A 187 -12.72 -5.52 -12.08
CA THR A 187 -11.86 -5.18 -10.96
C THR A 187 -11.72 -6.39 -10.06
N VAL A 188 -10.51 -6.90 -9.93
CA VAL A 188 -10.12 -7.96 -9.00
C VAL A 188 -9.63 -7.31 -7.71
N THR A 189 -10.17 -7.74 -6.59
CA THR A 189 -9.68 -7.38 -5.25
C THR A 189 -9.09 -8.63 -4.60
N VAL A 190 -7.83 -8.56 -4.20
CA VAL A 190 -7.14 -9.60 -3.43
C VAL A 190 -6.84 -9.04 -2.03
N ARG A 191 -7.33 -9.71 -0.98
CA ARG A 191 -7.10 -9.34 0.42
C ARG A 191 -6.31 -10.43 1.13
N ASP A 192 -5.20 -10.06 1.75
CA ASP A 192 -4.49 -10.91 2.70
C ASP A 192 -5.25 -10.90 4.04
N SER A 193 -5.89 -12.00 4.39
CA SER A 193 -6.64 -12.15 5.64
C SER A 193 -5.77 -12.05 6.89
N ALA A 194 -4.46 -12.27 6.79
CA ALA A 194 -3.54 -12.20 7.92
C ALA A 194 -3.18 -10.75 8.29
N THR A 195 -3.08 -9.87 7.30
CA THR A 195 -2.62 -8.48 7.46
C THR A 195 -3.71 -7.45 7.16
N GLY A 196 -4.80 -7.85 6.53
CA GLY A 196 -5.82 -6.93 6.00
C GLY A 196 -5.35 -6.12 4.78
N ALA A 197 -4.11 -6.32 4.30
CA ALA A 197 -3.61 -5.64 3.10
C ALA A 197 -4.43 -6.02 1.86
N VAL A 198 -4.64 -5.05 0.97
CA VAL A 198 -5.45 -5.23 -0.24
C VAL A 198 -4.67 -4.80 -1.49
N ARG A 199 -4.77 -5.61 -2.54
CA ARG A 199 -4.35 -5.26 -3.91
C ARG A 199 -5.54 -5.31 -4.85
N THR A 200 -5.56 -4.35 -5.77
CA THR A 200 -6.62 -4.21 -6.77
C THR A 200 -6.03 -4.18 -8.16
N TYR A 201 -6.61 -4.97 -9.07
CA TYR A 201 -6.21 -5.05 -10.47
C TYR A 201 -7.44 -4.84 -11.35
N SER A 202 -7.35 -4.00 -12.38
CA SER A 202 -8.51 -3.67 -13.20
C SER A 202 -8.22 -3.80 -14.69
N ASN A 203 -9.23 -4.24 -15.44
CA ASN A 203 -9.27 -4.16 -16.89
C ASN A 203 -10.35 -3.16 -17.32
N PRO A 204 -10.04 -2.16 -18.16
CA PRO A 204 -11.05 -1.25 -18.67
C PRO A 204 -12.03 -1.96 -19.62
N LEU A 205 -13.28 -1.50 -19.62
CA LEU A 205 -14.31 -1.97 -20.55
C LEU A 205 -13.91 -1.67 -21.99
N GLY A 206 -14.15 -2.62 -22.90
CA GLY A 206 -13.85 -2.53 -24.32
C GLY A 206 -12.46 -3.05 -24.70
N PHE A 207 -11.63 -3.43 -23.73
CA PHE A 207 -10.28 -3.94 -23.96
C PHE A 207 -10.14 -5.36 -23.47
N TYR A 208 -9.44 -6.21 -24.24
CA TYR A 208 -9.05 -7.52 -23.74
C TYR A 208 -7.92 -7.38 -22.70
N PRO A 209 -7.87 -8.23 -21.68
CA PRO A 209 -6.94 -8.06 -20.58
C PRO A 209 -5.53 -8.42 -21.05
N GLN A 210 -4.57 -7.56 -20.76
CA GLN A 210 -3.17 -7.97 -20.75
C GLN A 210 -2.87 -8.64 -19.42
N THR A 211 -2.14 -9.75 -19.46
CA THR A 211 -1.78 -10.48 -18.25
C THR A 211 -1.00 -9.57 -17.30
N VAL A 212 -1.52 -9.39 -16.10
CA VAL A 212 -0.80 -8.76 -14.99
C VAL A 212 -0.02 -9.83 -14.26
N GLY A 213 1.27 -9.60 -14.04
CA GLY A 213 2.13 -10.42 -13.18
C GLY A 213 2.77 -9.54 -12.11
N ASP A 214 2.08 -9.36 -11.00
CA ASP A 214 2.58 -8.60 -9.86
C ASP A 214 3.39 -9.53 -8.94
N THR A 215 4.70 -9.58 -9.17
CA THR A 215 5.64 -10.37 -8.37
C THR A 215 6.07 -9.67 -7.08
N ASN A 216 5.42 -8.57 -6.71
CA ASN A 216 5.67 -7.81 -5.50
C ASN A 216 4.36 -7.47 -4.76
N ALA A 217 3.33 -8.30 -4.94
CA ALA A 217 1.96 -7.99 -4.52
C ALA A 217 1.85 -7.84 -2.99
N PHE A 218 2.32 -8.82 -2.22
CA PHE A 218 2.28 -8.76 -0.75
C PHE A 218 3.63 -9.15 -0.13
N PRO A 219 4.02 -8.55 1.00
CA PRO A 219 5.18 -9.00 1.78
C PRO A 219 4.92 -10.38 2.41
N CYS A 220 5.99 -11.14 2.60
CA CYS A 220 5.95 -12.30 3.49
C CYS A 220 5.89 -11.86 4.96
N PRO A 221 5.42 -12.76 5.87
CA PRO A 221 5.52 -12.54 7.31
C PRO A 221 6.96 -12.36 7.78
#